data_AF-Q07VI5-F1
#
_entry.id   AF-Q07VI5-F1
#
_cell.length_a   1.000
_cell.length_b   1.000
_cell.length_c   1.000
_cell.angle_alpha   90.00
_cell.angle_beta   90.00
_cell.angle_gamma   90.00
#
_symmetry.space_group_name_H-M   'P 1'
#
loop_
_entity.id
_entity.type
_entity.pdbx_description
1 polymer ?
#
loop_
_entity_poly.entity_id
_entity_poly.type
_entity_poly.pdbx_seq_one_letter_code
_entity_poly.pdbx_strand_id
1 'polypeptide(L)'
;MAFAMPSRSWPQAQVMATSLRGRPFRELVSYHAEGMSLEATSHALIGTIKRLPARLHAAINEWLDLFRPQGKSAALLNNDCAEVFLTVLERSSRFTSKHGVDPSNETLINLFQVVTLNFALHAQSSARSSARSGFFARIFRR
;
A
#
# COMPACT_ATOMS: atom_id res chain seq x y z
N MET A 1 -18.99 12.99 14.16
CA MET A 1 -19.67 13.44 12.94
C MET A 1 -19.57 12.31 11.91
N ALA A 2 -20.68 11.64 11.61
CA ALA A 2 -20.73 10.58 10.61
C ALA A 2 -21.06 11.20 9.25
N PHE A 3 -20.12 11.12 8.30
CA PHE A 3 -20.37 11.52 6.92
C PHE A 3 -21.10 10.36 6.21
N ALA A 4 -22.42 10.50 6.04
CA ALA A 4 -23.18 9.65 5.14
C ALA A 4 -22.89 10.08 3.70
N MET A 5 -22.04 9.33 3.00
CA MET A 5 -21.75 9.50 1.58
C MET A 5 -22.63 8.55 0.73
N PRO A 6 -22.97 8.94 -0.51
CA PRO A 6 -23.76 8.10 -1.40
C PRO A 6 -23.08 6.75 -1.61
N SER A 7 -23.85 5.68 -1.41
CA SER A 7 -23.43 4.29 -1.46
C SER A 7 -23.01 3.86 -2.87
N ARG A 8 -21.83 4.27 -3.35
CA ARG A 8 -21.14 3.49 -4.38
C ARG A 8 -20.73 2.19 -3.74
N SER A 9 -21.56 1.16 -3.90
CA SER A 9 -21.24 -0.18 -3.46
C SER A 9 -20.10 -0.71 -4.32
N TRP A 10 -18.94 -0.95 -3.72
CA TRP A 10 -17.85 -1.74 -4.28
C TRP A 10 -17.96 -3.16 -3.72
N PRO A 11 -18.87 -4.01 -4.24
CA PRO A 11 -19.23 -5.27 -3.59
C PRO A 11 -18.03 -6.21 -3.46
N GLN A 12 -17.17 -6.29 -4.48
CA GLN A 12 -15.97 -7.11 -4.43
C GLN A 12 -14.99 -6.59 -3.37
N ALA A 13 -14.83 -5.27 -3.28
CA ALA A 13 -14.00 -4.67 -2.25
C ALA A 13 -14.58 -4.93 -0.83
N GLN A 14 -15.90 -4.90 -0.65
CA GLN A 14 -16.53 -5.24 0.64
C GLN A 14 -16.29 -6.70 1.05
N VAL A 15 -16.38 -7.63 0.09
CA VAL A 15 -16.03 -9.04 0.33
C VAL A 15 -14.57 -9.16 0.76
N MET A 16 -13.67 -8.49 0.06
CA MET A 16 -12.25 -8.50 0.39
C MET A 16 -11.97 -7.89 1.77
N ALA A 17 -12.61 -6.78 2.12
CA ALA A 17 -12.50 -6.17 3.44
C ALA A 17 -12.86 -7.16 4.55
N THR A 18 -13.88 -8.00 4.35
CA THR A 18 -14.28 -9.03 5.33
C THR A 18 -13.18 -10.07 5.52
N SER A 19 -12.49 -10.48 4.46
CA SER A 19 -11.36 -11.43 4.54
C SER A 19 -10.10 -10.87 5.20
N LEU A 20 -9.98 -9.54 5.32
CA LEU A 20 -8.82 -8.85 5.89
C LEU A 20 -8.99 -8.54 7.39
N ARG A 21 -10.14 -8.83 7.99
CA ARG A 21 -10.42 -8.52 9.39
C ARG A 21 -9.60 -9.37 10.37
N GLY A 22 -9.33 -8.79 11.53
CA GLY A 22 -8.73 -9.46 12.68
C GLY A 22 -7.21 -9.54 12.64
N ARG A 23 -6.57 -8.94 11.62
CA ARG A 23 -5.11 -8.93 11.47
C ARG A 23 -4.61 -7.50 11.29
N PRO A 24 -3.49 -7.12 11.94
CA PRO A 24 -2.92 -5.80 11.76
C PRO A 24 -2.33 -5.65 10.36
N PHE A 25 -2.42 -4.45 9.79
CA PHE A 25 -1.93 -4.16 8.44
C PHE A 25 -0.44 -4.47 8.25
N ARG A 26 0.38 -4.33 9.30
CA ARG A 26 1.80 -4.71 9.29
C ARG A 26 2.05 -6.15 8.88
N GLU A 27 1.14 -7.08 9.20
CA GLU A 27 1.31 -8.49 8.82
C GLU A 27 1.19 -8.69 7.31
N LEU A 28 0.33 -7.92 6.65
CA LEU A 28 0.23 -7.93 5.18
C LEU A 28 1.48 -7.33 4.54
N VAL A 29 1.99 -6.23 5.11
CA VAL A 29 3.23 -5.61 4.65
C VAL A 29 4.42 -6.57 4.84
N SER A 30 4.54 -7.19 6.00
CA SER A 30 5.57 -8.20 6.30
C SER A 30 5.46 -9.42 5.39
N TYR A 31 4.25 -9.93 5.16
CA TYR A 31 4.02 -11.05 4.24
C TYR A 31 4.61 -10.79 2.86
N HIS A 32 4.40 -9.59 2.31
CA HIS A 32 5.02 -9.20 1.03
C HIS A 32 6.52 -8.90 1.16
N ALA A 33 6.97 -8.32 2.28
CA ALA A 33 8.35 -7.95 2.49
C ALA A 33 9.28 -9.16 2.66
N GLU A 34 8.79 -10.22 3.31
CA GLU A 34 9.53 -11.43 3.65
C GLU A 34 9.31 -12.54 2.61
N GLY A 35 8.11 -12.59 2.01
CA GLY A 35 7.72 -13.62 1.04
C GLY A 35 8.24 -13.38 -0.38
N MET A 36 8.81 -12.21 -0.68
CA MET A 36 9.32 -11.86 -2.01
C MET A 36 10.68 -11.19 -1.93
N SER A 37 11.50 -11.35 -2.97
CA SER A 37 12.73 -10.58 -3.12
C SER A 37 12.42 -9.10 -3.41
N LEU A 38 13.40 -8.22 -3.18
CA LEU A 38 13.27 -6.79 -3.50
C LEU A 38 12.93 -6.56 -4.98
N GLU A 39 13.58 -7.31 -5.87
CA GLU A 39 13.33 -7.24 -7.31
C GLU A 39 11.92 -7.74 -7.66
N ALA A 40 11.50 -8.88 -7.10
CA ALA A 40 10.15 -9.40 -7.31
C ALA A 40 9.06 -8.44 -6.79
N THR A 41 9.32 -7.81 -5.64
CA THR A 41 8.41 -6.79 -5.06
C THR A 41 8.33 -5.55 -5.96
N SER A 42 9.47 -5.09 -6.48
CA SER A 42 9.54 -3.97 -7.44
C SER A 42 8.78 -4.31 -8.73
N HIS A 43 8.99 -5.50 -9.29
CA HIS A 43 8.26 -5.96 -10.49
C HIS A 43 6.76 -6.09 -10.23
N ALA A 44 6.33 -6.61 -9.07
CA ALA A 44 4.93 -6.68 -8.69
C ALA A 44 4.31 -5.28 -8.58
N LEU A 45 5.03 -4.32 -7.98
CA LEU A 45 4.59 -2.92 -7.88
C LEU A 45 4.42 -2.30 -9.27
N ILE A 46 5.43 -2.39 -10.13
CA ILE A 46 5.36 -1.88 -11.51
C ILE A 46 4.24 -2.57 -12.29
N GLY A 47 4.10 -3.89 -12.16
CA GLY A 47 3.04 -4.67 -12.78
C GLY A 47 1.64 -4.22 -12.34
N THR A 48 1.47 -3.90 -11.07
CA THR A 48 0.22 -3.38 -10.51
C THR A 48 -0.08 -1.98 -11.03
N ILE A 49 0.93 -1.10 -11.11
CA ILE A 49 0.78 0.24 -11.68
C ILE A 49 0.36 0.17 -13.16
N LYS A 50 0.92 -0.76 -13.94
CA LYS A 50 0.54 -0.97 -15.34
C LYS A 50 -0.91 -1.40 -15.53
N ARG A 51 -1.55 -2.01 -14.52
CA ARG A 51 -2.98 -2.37 -14.54
C ARG A 51 -3.90 -1.20 -14.23
N LEU A 52 -3.36 -0.08 -13.73
CA LEU A 52 -4.17 1.13 -13.53
C LEU A 52 -4.53 1.76 -14.88
N PRO A 53 -5.65 2.50 -14.95
CA PRO A 53 -5.96 3.33 -16.11
C PRO A 53 -4.80 4.31 -16.42
N ALA A 54 -4.49 4.50 -17.70
CA ALA A 54 -3.35 5.30 -18.15
C ALA A 54 -3.35 6.75 -17.59
N ARG A 55 -4.54 7.32 -17.38
CA ARG A 55 -4.71 8.65 -16.74
C ARG A 55 -4.12 8.73 -15.32
N LEU A 56 -4.06 7.62 -14.61
CA LEU A 56 -3.49 7.55 -13.26
C LEU A 56 -1.99 7.29 -13.26
N HIS A 57 -1.39 6.83 -14.36
CA HIS A 57 0.05 6.53 -14.42
C HIS A 57 0.88 7.79 -14.13
N ALA A 58 0.51 8.92 -14.71
CA ALA A 58 1.17 10.20 -14.48
C ALA A 58 0.98 10.72 -13.03
N ALA A 59 -0.12 10.34 -12.37
CA ALA A 59 -0.47 10.78 -11.03
C ALA A 59 -0.05 9.77 -9.93
N ILE A 60 0.60 8.66 -10.29
CA ILE A 60 0.90 7.61 -9.32
C ILE A 60 1.88 8.06 -8.23
N ASN A 61 2.80 8.96 -8.58
CA ASN A 61 3.71 9.54 -7.61
C ASN A 61 2.96 10.43 -6.59
N GLU A 62 1.97 11.21 -7.05
CA GLU A 62 1.09 11.96 -6.14
C GLU A 62 0.38 11.02 -5.16
N TRP A 63 -0.16 9.90 -5.66
CA TRP A 63 -0.80 8.88 -4.83
C TRP A 63 0.15 8.30 -3.79
N LEU A 64 1.36 7.89 -4.18
CA LEU A 64 2.36 7.36 -3.26
C LEU A 64 2.79 8.40 -2.22
N ASP A 65 2.88 9.67 -2.60
CA ASP A 65 3.26 10.77 -1.72
C ASP A 65 2.23 11.01 -0.61
N LEU A 66 0.94 10.78 -0.88
CA LEU A 66 -0.11 10.85 0.15
C LEU A 66 0.06 9.81 1.27
N PHE A 67 0.68 8.67 0.97
CA PHE A 67 0.88 7.57 1.93
C PHE A 67 2.31 7.48 2.46
N ARG A 68 3.28 8.15 1.81
CA ARG A 68 4.69 8.15 2.22
C ARG A 68 4.89 8.48 3.72
N PRO A 69 4.25 9.51 4.32
CA PRO A 69 4.40 9.79 5.76
C PRO A 69 3.86 8.67 6.65
N GLN A 70 2.90 7.90 6.15
CA GLN A 70 2.20 6.87 6.92
C GLN A 70 2.92 5.51 6.89
N GLY A 71 3.86 5.30 5.97
CA GLY A 71 4.61 4.04 5.85
C GLY A 71 5.47 3.68 7.06
N LYS A 72 5.75 4.64 7.94
CA LYS A 72 6.43 4.42 9.23
C LYS A 72 5.51 4.64 10.44
N SER A 73 4.24 4.96 10.20
CA SER A 73 3.28 5.24 11.27
C SER A 73 2.90 3.94 11.97
N ALA A 74 3.33 3.78 13.21
CA ALA A 74 2.91 2.66 14.05
C ALA A 74 1.38 2.60 14.21
N ALA A 75 0.71 3.75 14.20
CA ALA A 75 -0.76 3.81 14.25
C ALA A 75 -1.40 3.15 13.02
N LEU A 76 -0.91 3.45 11.81
CA LEU A 76 -1.44 2.81 10.60
C LEU A 76 -1.09 1.32 10.54
N LEU A 77 0.16 0.98 10.86
CA LEU A 77 0.67 -0.39 10.76
C LEU A 77 0.02 -1.36 11.75
N ASN A 78 -0.37 -0.88 12.94
CA ASN A 78 -1.02 -1.69 13.95
C ASN A 78 -2.56 -1.71 13.85
N ASN A 79 -3.16 -0.87 13.00
CA ASN A 79 -4.60 -0.90 12.76
C ASN A 79 -5.03 -2.17 12.02
N ASP A 80 -6.30 -2.53 12.19
CA ASP A 80 -6.92 -3.63 11.48
C ASP A 80 -6.80 -3.45 9.96
N CYS A 81 -6.40 -4.52 9.27
CA CYS A 81 -6.14 -4.47 7.84
C CYS A 81 -7.40 -4.14 7.04
N ALA A 82 -8.59 -4.59 7.47
CA ALA A 82 -9.84 -4.22 6.82
C ALA A 82 -10.14 -2.72 6.97
N GLU A 83 -9.86 -2.12 8.14
CA GLU A 83 -10.04 -0.68 8.35
C GLU A 83 -9.07 0.16 7.50
N VAL A 84 -7.80 -0.25 7.44
CA VAL A 84 -6.81 0.38 6.57
C VAL A 84 -7.23 0.24 5.11
N PHE A 85 -7.67 -0.95 4.70
CA PHE A 85 -8.13 -1.21 3.35
C PHE A 85 -9.29 -0.29 2.97
N LEU A 86 -10.36 -0.22 3.78
CA LEU A 86 -11.51 0.66 3.51
C LEU A 86 -11.11 2.14 3.47
N THR A 87 -10.22 2.58 4.37
CA THR A 87 -9.68 3.94 4.37
C THR A 87 -8.93 4.25 3.08
N VAL A 88 -8.13 3.30 2.60
CA VAL A 88 -7.40 3.44 1.34
C VAL A 88 -8.37 3.48 0.17
N LEU A 89 -9.39 2.62 0.11
CA LEU A 89 -10.40 2.65 -0.95
C LEU A 89 -11.13 3.99 -1.02
N GLU A 90 -11.52 4.56 0.13
CA GLU A 90 -12.20 5.85 0.17
C GLU A 90 -11.30 6.95 -0.41
N ARG A 91 -10.03 6.99 0.00
CA ARG A 91 -9.03 7.93 -0.54
C ARG A 91 -8.77 7.68 -2.02
N SER A 92 -8.71 6.42 -2.43
CA SER A 92 -8.53 6.02 -3.83
C SER A 92 -9.71 6.49 -4.67
N SER A 93 -10.95 6.37 -4.19
CA SER A 93 -12.12 6.86 -4.91
C SER A 93 -12.09 8.36 -5.14
N ARG A 94 -11.67 9.14 -4.13
CA ARG A 94 -11.50 10.59 -4.27
C ARG A 94 -10.36 10.91 -5.25
N PHE A 95 -9.24 10.19 -5.15
CA PHE A 95 -8.10 10.33 -6.05
C PHE A 95 -8.45 10.03 -7.50
N THR A 96 -9.08 8.88 -7.79
CA THR A 96 -9.47 8.54 -9.17
C THR A 96 -10.46 9.54 -9.74
N SER A 97 -11.44 9.98 -8.94
CA SER A 97 -12.43 10.98 -9.35
C SER A 97 -11.77 12.32 -9.68
N LYS A 98 -10.78 12.76 -8.89
CA LYS A 98 -9.98 13.97 -9.17
C LYS A 98 -9.30 13.91 -10.54
N HIS A 99 -8.90 12.73 -10.99
CA HIS A 99 -8.24 12.52 -12.28
C HIS A 99 -9.22 12.09 -13.40
N GLY A 100 -10.53 12.21 -13.19
CA GLY A 100 -11.55 11.88 -14.19
C GLY A 100 -11.56 10.41 -14.57
N VAL A 101 -11.30 9.53 -13.59
CA VAL A 101 -11.34 8.07 -13.72
C VAL A 101 -12.41 7.52 -12.78
N ASP A 102 -13.27 6.65 -13.31
CA ASP A 102 -14.30 6.03 -12.50
C ASP A 102 -13.67 5.02 -11.50
N PRO A 103 -13.99 5.10 -10.20
CA PRO A 103 -13.51 4.19 -9.16
C PRO A 103 -14.13 2.79 -9.26
N SER A 104 -13.67 1.99 -10.23
CA SER A 104 -14.01 0.57 -10.31
C SER A 104 -13.36 -0.25 -9.19
N ASN A 105 -13.96 -1.40 -8.82
CA ASN A 105 -13.38 -2.31 -7.81
C ASN A 105 -11.91 -2.63 -8.10
N GLU A 106 -11.60 -2.99 -9.34
CA GLU A 106 -10.25 -3.33 -9.78
C GLU A 106 -9.28 -2.16 -9.59
N THR A 107 -9.66 -0.95 -9.99
CA THR A 107 -8.80 0.25 -9.85
C THR A 107 -8.49 0.52 -8.39
N LEU A 108 -9.50 0.46 -7.52
CA LEU A 108 -9.33 0.74 -6.10
C LEU A 108 -8.49 -0.32 -5.39
N ILE A 109 -8.71 -1.61 -5.71
CA ILE A 109 -7.92 -2.72 -5.17
C ILE A 109 -6.46 -2.60 -5.64
N ASN A 110 -6.23 -2.28 -6.91
CA ASN A 110 -4.88 -2.08 -7.45
C ASN A 110 -4.18 -0.89 -6.76
N LEU A 111 -4.89 0.23 -6.48
CA LEU A 111 -4.32 1.36 -5.75
C LEU A 111 -3.94 1.00 -4.29
N PHE A 112 -4.74 0.15 -3.63
CA PHE A 112 -4.38 -0.41 -2.33
C PHE A 112 -3.15 -1.32 -2.39
N GLN A 113 -3.06 -2.19 -3.41
CA GLN A 113 -1.90 -3.03 -3.64
C GLN A 113 -0.64 -2.21 -3.89
N VAL A 114 -0.74 -1.12 -4.66
CA VAL A 114 0.37 -0.17 -4.88
C VAL A 114 0.90 0.39 -3.55
N VAL A 115 0.02 0.82 -2.64
CA VAL A 115 0.43 1.33 -1.31
C VAL A 115 1.11 0.23 -0.50
N THR A 116 0.51 -0.96 -0.46
CA THR A 116 1.00 -2.11 0.31
C THR A 116 2.38 -2.56 -0.17
N LEU A 117 2.55 -2.73 -1.48
CA LEU A 117 3.82 -3.13 -2.09
C LEU A 117 4.89 -2.04 -1.93
N ASN A 118 4.52 -0.76 -2.02
CA ASN A 118 5.45 0.33 -1.76
C ASN A 118 5.97 0.31 -0.31
N PHE A 119 5.09 0.03 0.66
CA PHE A 119 5.51 -0.12 2.07
C PHE A 119 6.43 -1.34 2.27
N ALA A 120 6.10 -2.48 1.65
CA ALA A 120 6.93 -3.68 1.69
C ALA A 120 8.33 -3.42 1.09
N LEU A 121 8.39 -2.72 -0.05
CA LEU A 121 9.64 -2.34 -0.70
C LEU A 121 10.52 -1.44 0.19
N HIS A 122 9.91 -0.46 0.88
CA HIS A 122 10.60 0.40 1.84
C HIS A 122 11.09 -0.35 3.08
N ALA A 123 10.31 -1.30 3.60
CA ALA A 123 10.70 -2.14 4.73
C ALA A 123 11.94 -2.99 4.39
N GLN A 124 11.94 -3.65 3.23
CA GLN A 124 13.08 -4.45 2.74
C GLN A 124 14.34 -3.60 2.51
N SER A 125 14.18 -2.42 1.91
CA SER A 125 15.30 -1.51 1.64
C SER A 125 15.93 -1.00 2.93
N SER A 126 15.10 -0.68 3.93
CA SER A 126 15.57 -0.22 5.24
C SER A 126 16.33 -1.32 5.99
N ALA A 127 15.83 -2.57 5.96
CA ALA A 127 16.50 -3.71 6.57
C ALA A 127 17.89 -3.96 5.96
N ARG A 128 18.02 -3.84 4.63
CA ARG A 128 19.33 -3.99 3.93
C ARG A 128 20.31 -2.88 4.29
N SER A 129 19.85 -1.63 4.39
CA SER A 129 20.69 -0.51 4.81
C SER A 129 21.20 -0.67 6.24
N SER A 130 20.33 -1.12 7.17
CA SER A 130 20.71 -1.43 8.55
C SER A 130 21.68 -2.62 8.64
N ALA A 131 21.47 -3.68 7.86
CA ALA A 131 22.38 -4.84 7.81
C ALA A 131 23.77 -4.46 7.29
N ARG A 132 23.86 -3.60 6.26
CA ARG A 132 25.14 -3.09 5.75
C ARG A 132 25.85 -2.19 6.78
N SER A 133 25.12 -1.29 7.44
CA SER A 133 25.68 -0.44 8.50
C SER A 133 26.21 -1.25 9.68
N GLY A 134 25.47 -2.27 10.14
CA GLY A 134 25.90 -3.16 11.22
C GLY A 134 27.08 -4.07 10.86
N PHE A 135 27.17 -4.50 9.59
CA PHE A 135 28.30 -5.28 9.09
C PHE A 135 29.59 -4.43 9.02
N PHE A 136 29.52 -3.20 8.50
CA PHE A 136 30.66 -2.29 8.48
C PHE A 136 31.08 -1.83 9.90
N ALA A 137 30.13 -1.57 10.80
CA ALA A 137 30.43 -1.26 12.20
C ALA A 137 31.12 -2.42 12.96
N ARG A 138 30.98 -3.66 12.47
CA ARG A 138 31.63 -4.85 13.04
C ARG A 138 33.00 -5.14 12.41
N ILE A 139 33.22 -4.74 11.16
CA ILE A 139 34.50 -4.88 10.45
C ILE A 139 35.50 -3.79 10.85
N PHE A 140 35.06 -2.55 11.04
CA PHE A 140 35.93 -1.42 11.40
C PHE A 140 36.12 -1.24 12.92
N ARG A 141 35.84 -2.28 13.71
CA ARG A 141 36.02 -2.31 15.18
C ARG A 141 37.11 -3.27 15.64
N ARG A 142 38.05 -3.63 14.75
CA ARG A 142 39.28 -4.33 15.09
C ARG A 142 40.47 -3.41 14.92
#